data_AF-M1NVF1-F1
#
_entry.id   AF-M1NVF1-F1
#
_cell.length_a   1.000
_cell.length_b   1.000
_cell.length_c   1.000
_cell.angle_alpha   90.00
_cell.angle_beta   90.00
_cell.angle_gamma   90.00
#
_symmetry.space_group_name_H-M   'P 1'
#
loop_
_entity.id
_entity.type
_entity.pdbx_description
1 polymer ?
#
loop_
_entity_poly.entity_id
_entity_poly.type
_entity_poly.pdbx_seq_one_letter_code
_entity_poly.pdbx_strand_id
1 'polypeptide(L)'
;VNYCEKMAPDILPHLSSCKSPQQMFGAVMKQYFSKQLKVRPELLYFVSIMPCNAKKYEAMRPEFKTDYIQDVDKVLTTWDIMTMLGEKNIDPCKVTPVPVDAFFGKVSGAGIIFGASGGVAEAALRLAAERVMGKRMESFNYEGVRGLQGVKETTGTLGDS
;
A
#
# COMPACT_ATOMS: atom_id res chain seq x y z
N VAL A 1 -12.29 4.88 -4.18
CA VAL A 1 -12.22 5.19 -5.63
C VAL A 1 -13.51 4.79 -6.34
N ASN A 2 -13.84 3.50 -6.50
CA ASN A 2 -15.08 3.07 -7.18
C ASN A 2 -16.37 3.72 -6.65
N TYR A 3 -16.46 3.96 -5.34
CA TYR A 3 -17.60 4.70 -4.76
C TYR A 3 -17.65 6.15 -5.28
N CYS A 4 -16.54 6.88 -5.23
CA CYS A 4 -16.45 8.24 -5.75
C CYS A 4 -16.80 8.28 -7.24
N GLU A 5 -16.24 7.38 -8.04
CA GLU A 5 -16.48 7.34 -9.50
C GLU A 5 -17.95 7.06 -9.87
N LYS A 6 -18.66 6.25 -9.07
CA LYS A 6 -20.03 5.83 -9.39
C LYS A 6 -21.11 6.63 -8.69
N MET A 7 -20.88 7.04 -7.45
CA MET A 7 -21.90 7.54 -6.54
C MET A 7 -21.63 8.99 -6.07
N ALA A 8 -20.39 9.48 -6.20
CA ALA A 8 -20.02 10.83 -5.78
C ALA A 8 -18.93 11.42 -6.69
N PRO A 9 -19.22 11.65 -7.99
CA PRO A 9 -18.22 12.13 -8.94
C PRO A 9 -17.70 13.53 -8.60
N ASP A 10 -18.49 14.34 -7.89
CA ASP A 10 -18.11 15.70 -7.46
C ASP A 10 -16.88 15.73 -6.54
N ILE A 11 -16.62 14.64 -5.80
CA ILE A 11 -15.42 14.52 -4.94
C ILE A 11 -14.21 13.92 -5.65
N LEU A 12 -14.36 13.48 -6.91
CA LEU A 12 -13.27 12.87 -7.68
C LEU A 12 -12.05 13.80 -7.84
N PRO A 13 -12.21 15.12 -8.11
CA PRO A 13 -11.08 16.05 -8.20
C PRO A 13 -10.29 16.22 -6.90
N HIS A 14 -10.88 15.84 -5.76
CA HIS A 14 -10.24 15.93 -4.44
C HIS A 14 -9.47 14.67 -4.04
N LEU A 15 -9.56 13.59 -4.83
CA LEU A 15 -8.74 12.41 -4.60
C LEU A 15 -7.27 12.72 -4.93
N SER A 16 -6.37 12.21 -4.09
CA SER A 16 -4.94 12.28 -4.36
C SER A 16 -4.62 11.63 -5.71
N SER A 17 -3.77 12.28 -6.50
CA SER A 17 -3.23 11.72 -7.75
C SER A 17 -2.25 10.56 -7.53
N CYS A 18 -1.83 10.32 -6.28
CA CYS A 18 -0.96 9.21 -5.95
C CYS A 18 -1.64 7.86 -6.25
N LYS A 19 -0.91 6.99 -6.95
CA LYS A 19 -1.26 5.57 -7.06
C LYS A 19 -1.32 4.93 -5.66
N SER A 20 -2.08 3.84 -5.50
CA SER A 20 -2.06 3.10 -4.23
C SER A 20 -0.71 2.39 -4.03
N PRO A 21 -0.33 2.03 -2.79
CA PRO A 21 0.95 1.38 -2.52
C PRO A 21 1.22 0.13 -3.37
N GLN A 22 0.17 -0.68 -3.62
CA GLN A 22 0.23 -1.84 -4.51
C GLN A 22 0.69 -1.43 -5.91
N GLN A 23 0.06 -0.41 -6.48
CA GLN A 23 0.31 0.04 -7.84
C GLN A 23 1.64 0.78 -7.97
N MET A 24 1.99 1.60 -6.97
CA MET A 24 3.31 2.24 -6.91
C MET A 24 4.41 1.19 -6.91
N PHE A 25 4.27 0.16 -6.07
CA PHE A 25 5.29 -0.88 -5.95
C PHE A 25 5.36 -1.76 -7.21
N GLY A 26 4.21 -2.15 -7.78
CA GLY A 26 4.16 -2.89 -9.05
C GLY A 26 4.88 -2.14 -10.18
N ALA A 27 4.61 -0.84 -10.34
CA ALA A 27 5.29 -0.01 -11.33
C ALA A 27 6.82 0.06 -11.11
N VAL A 28 7.28 0.22 -9.87
CA VAL A 28 8.71 0.22 -9.54
C VAL A 28 9.35 -1.14 -9.87
N MET A 29 8.66 -2.24 -9.56
CA MET A 29 9.16 -3.59 -9.87
C MET A 29 9.32 -3.80 -11.38
N LYS A 30 8.31 -3.41 -12.16
CA LYS A 30 8.29 -3.60 -13.61
C LYS A 30 9.24 -2.67 -14.35
N GLN A 31 9.38 -1.41 -13.93
CA GLN A 31 10.16 -0.42 -14.67
C GLN A 31 11.60 -0.27 -14.21
N TYR A 32 11.81 -0.33 -12.89
CA TYR A 32 13.13 -0.10 -12.30
C TYR A 32 13.82 -1.43 -11.96
N PHE A 33 13.12 -2.33 -11.25
CA PHE A 33 13.76 -3.54 -10.75
C PHE A 33 14.06 -4.56 -11.86
N SER A 34 13.20 -4.66 -12.88
CA SER A 34 13.46 -5.47 -14.09
C SER A 34 14.82 -5.14 -14.73
N LYS A 35 15.16 -3.85 -14.83
CA LYS A 35 16.44 -3.38 -15.36
C LYS A 35 17.62 -3.80 -14.47
N GLN A 36 17.46 -3.72 -13.15
CA GLN A 36 18.48 -4.15 -12.19
C GLN A 36 18.72 -5.66 -12.27
N LEU A 37 17.66 -6.45 -12.42
CA LEU A 37 17.72 -7.89 -12.62
C LEU A 37 18.21 -8.29 -14.02
N LYS A 38 18.32 -7.34 -14.95
CA LYS A 38 18.60 -7.57 -16.37
C LYS A 38 17.59 -8.54 -17.01
N VAL A 39 16.34 -8.47 -16.55
CA VAL A 39 15.22 -9.27 -17.06
C VAL A 39 14.26 -8.34 -17.77
N ARG A 40 13.71 -8.81 -18.87
CA ARG A 40 12.66 -8.09 -19.58
C ARG A 40 11.42 -7.90 -18.70
N PRO A 41 10.78 -6.71 -18.65
CA PRO A 41 9.62 -6.48 -17.79
C PRO A 41 8.44 -7.44 -18.04
N GLU A 42 8.28 -7.95 -19.26
CA GLU A 42 7.23 -8.93 -19.59
C GLU A 42 7.48 -10.30 -18.95
N LEU A 43 8.74 -10.62 -18.62
CA LEU A 43 9.13 -11.89 -17.99
C LEU A 43 9.11 -11.81 -16.46
N LEU A 44 9.03 -10.61 -15.88
CA LEU A 44 8.91 -10.43 -14.44
C LEU A 44 7.44 -10.54 -14.06
N TYR A 45 7.04 -11.58 -13.32
CA TYR A 45 5.66 -11.75 -12.86
C TYR A 45 5.51 -11.25 -11.41
N PHE A 46 4.81 -10.13 -11.24
CA PHE A 46 4.58 -9.49 -9.94
C PHE A 46 3.23 -9.92 -9.35
N VAL A 47 3.31 -10.63 -8.22
CA VAL A 47 2.14 -11.08 -7.45
C VAL A 47 2.01 -10.25 -6.18
N SER A 48 0.87 -9.60 -6.01
CA SER A 48 0.54 -8.85 -4.81
C SER A 48 -0.35 -9.65 -3.88
N ILE A 49 -0.04 -9.69 -2.58
CA ILE A 49 -0.87 -10.36 -1.57
C ILE A 49 -1.61 -9.29 -0.78
N MET A 50 -2.95 -9.33 -0.78
CA MET A 50 -3.80 -8.27 -0.24
C MET A 50 -4.97 -8.82 0.58
N PRO A 51 -5.36 -8.18 1.69
CA PRO A 51 -6.51 -8.63 2.49
C PRO A 51 -7.87 -8.22 1.89
N CYS A 52 -7.94 -7.77 0.64
CA CYS A 52 -9.14 -7.20 0.04
C CYS A 52 -9.34 -7.61 -1.42
N ASN A 53 -10.57 -7.99 -1.79
CA ASN A 53 -10.92 -8.31 -3.16
C ASN A 53 -10.93 -7.10 -4.10
N ALA A 54 -11.15 -5.88 -3.58
CA ALA A 54 -11.15 -4.67 -4.39
C ALA A 54 -9.80 -4.44 -5.11
N LYS A 55 -8.71 -4.94 -4.52
CA LYS A 55 -7.37 -4.88 -5.10
C LYS A 55 -7.20 -5.74 -6.35
N LYS A 56 -7.96 -6.84 -6.49
CA LYS A 56 -8.01 -7.63 -7.73
C LYS A 56 -8.57 -6.78 -8.88
N TYR A 57 -9.65 -6.04 -8.62
CA TYR A 57 -10.22 -5.12 -9.61
C TYR A 57 -9.27 -3.97 -9.92
N GLU A 58 -8.65 -3.37 -8.90
CA GLU A 58 -7.67 -2.29 -9.08
C GLU A 58 -6.51 -2.74 -9.98
N ALA A 59 -5.96 -3.95 -9.80
CA ALA A 59 -4.87 -4.47 -10.63
C ALA A 59 -5.22 -4.61 -12.12
N MET A 60 -6.51 -4.76 -12.45
CA MET A 60 -6.96 -4.96 -13.84
C MET A 60 -7.34 -3.66 -14.55
N ARG A 61 -7.26 -2.51 -13.85
CA ARG A 61 -7.66 -1.22 -14.42
C ARG A 61 -6.70 -0.82 -15.57
N PRO A 62 -7.22 -0.36 -16.72
CA PRO A 62 -6.43 -0.12 -17.92
C PRO A 62 -5.39 1.00 -17.79
N GLU A 63 -5.50 1.87 -16.81
CA GLU A 63 -4.55 2.94 -16.50
C GLU A 63 -3.31 2.48 -15.71
N PHE A 64 -3.34 1.28 -15.12
CA PHE A 64 -2.19 0.72 -14.39
C PHE A 64 -1.36 -0.21 -15.25
N LYS A 65 -1.05 0.26 -16.46
CA LYS A 65 -0.16 -0.39 -17.41
C LYS A 65 0.83 0.62 -17.99
N THR A 66 2.05 0.17 -18.26
CA THR A 66 3.04 0.92 -19.02
C THR A 66 3.50 0.07 -20.18
N ASP A 67 3.52 0.61 -21.41
CA ASP A 67 3.94 -0.10 -22.62
C ASP A 67 3.22 -1.45 -22.80
N TYR A 68 1.92 -1.48 -22.50
CA TYR A 68 1.05 -2.67 -22.51
C TYR A 68 1.34 -3.73 -21.43
N ILE A 69 2.28 -3.46 -20.52
CA ILE A 69 2.64 -4.33 -19.41
C ILE A 69 1.91 -3.87 -18.16
N GLN A 70 1.20 -4.77 -17.51
CA GLN A 70 0.52 -4.49 -16.24
C GLN A 70 1.53 -4.19 -15.13
N ASP A 71 1.26 -3.16 -14.32
CA ASP A 71 2.05 -2.86 -13.13
C ASP A 71 1.97 -4.03 -12.13
N VAL A 72 0.81 -4.71 -12.06
CA VAL A 72 0.55 -5.86 -11.19
C VAL A 72 -0.11 -6.99 -11.97
N ASP A 73 0.56 -8.14 -12.08
CA ASP A 73 0.06 -9.26 -12.90
C ASP A 73 -1.04 -10.06 -12.19
N LYS A 74 -0.91 -10.23 -10.86
CA LYS A 74 -1.91 -10.96 -10.07
C LYS A 74 -2.03 -10.40 -8.67
N VAL A 75 -3.24 -10.48 -8.14
CA VAL A 75 -3.51 -10.23 -6.73
C VAL A 75 -4.08 -11.50 -6.10
N LEU A 76 -3.41 -11.99 -5.06
CA LEU A 76 -3.87 -13.06 -4.20
C LEU A 76 -4.41 -12.47 -2.91
N THR A 77 -5.50 -13.05 -2.42
CA THR A 77 -6.02 -12.73 -1.10
C THR A 77 -5.36 -13.57 -0.04
N THR A 78 -5.50 -13.15 1.23
CA THR A 78 -5.10 -13.99 2.37
C THR A 78 -5.75 -15.37 2.30
N TRP A 79 -7.00 -15.44 1.81
CA TRP A 79 -7.70 -16.71 1.63
C TRP A 79 -7.08 -17.58 0.54
N ASP A 80 -6.71 -16.99 -0.61
CA ASP A 80 -6.03 -17.72 -1.69
C ASP A 80 -4.71 -18.34 -1.19
N ILE A 81 -3.95 -17.60 -0.38
CA ILE A 81 -2.70 -18.10 0.23
C ILE A 81 -2.98 -19.24 1.22
N MET A 82 -3.97 -19.11 2.09
CA MET A 82 -4.32 -20.17 3.05
C MET A 82 -4.75 -21.45 2.35
N THR A 83 -5.53 -21.34 1.27
CA THR A 83 -5.92 -22.48 0.44
C THR A 83 -4.70 -23.15 -0.19
N MET A 84 -3.78 -22.38 -0.79
CA MET A 84 -2.55 -22.93 -1.38
C MET A 84 -1.68 -23.66 -0.35
N LEU A 85 -1.58 -23.13 0.88
CA LEU A 85 -0.85 -23.80 1.96
C LEU A 85 -1.53 -25.12 2.37
N GLY A 86 -2.87 -25.11 2.47
CA GLY A 86 -3.67 -26.31 2.73
C GLY A 86 -3.48 -27.40 1.67
N GLU A 87 -3.50 -27.04 0.39
CA GLU A 87 -3.26 -27.95 -0.74
C GLU A 87 -1.85 -28.58 -0.70
N LYS A 88 -0.89 -27.89 -0.08
CA LYS A 88 0.48 -28.37 0.09
C LYS A 88 0.72 -29.05 1.43
N ASN A 89 -0.31 -29.22 2.27
CA ASN A 89 -0.21 -29.72 3.64
C ASN A 89 0.82 -28.95 4.50
N ILE A 90 0.92 -27.63 4.27
CA ILE A 90 1.79 -26.74 5.03
C ILE A 90 0.96 -26.09 6.15
N ASP A 91 1.39 -26.28 7.39
CA ASP A 91 0.80 -25.63 8.56
C ASP A 91 1.48 -24.26 8.77
N PRO A 92 0.78 -23.13 8.53
CA PRO A 92 1.36 -21.79 8.68
C PRO A 92 1.86 -21.51 10.10
N CYS A 93 1.30 -22.15 11.12
CA CYS A 93 1.72 -21.98 12.52
C CYS A 93 3.08 -22.63 12.81
N LYS A 94 3.54 -23.54 11.94
CA LYS A 94 4.82 -24.25 12.09
C LYS A 94 5.92 -23.67 11.20
N VAL A 95 5.60 -22.71 10.34
CA VAL A 95 6.58 -22.06 9.47
C VAL A 95 7.48 -21.15 10.31
N THR A 96 8.78 -21.38 10.24
CA THR A 96 9.76 -20.51 10.91
C THR A 96 9.87 -19.19 10.13
N PRO A 97 9.68 -18.03 10.78
CA PRO A 97 9.82 -16.74 10.11
C PRO A 97 11.24 -16.55 9.56
N VAL A 98 11.34 -16.10 8.33
CA VAL A 98 12.61 -15.71 7.70
C VAL A 98 12.57 -14.21 7.38
N PRO A 99 13.74 -13.54 7.33
CA PRO A 99 13.80 -12.15 6.92
C PRO A 99 13.28 -12.00 5.49
N VAL A 100 12.57 -10.90 5.23
CA VAL A 100 12.29 -10.47 3.86
C VAL A 100 13.59 -10.07 3.16
N ASP A 101 13.61 -10.15 1.83
CA ASP A 101 14.80 -9.81 1.05
C ASP A 101 15.31 -8.40 1.40
N ALA A 102 16.64 -8.26 1.48
CA ALA A 102 17.30 -7.03 1.92
C ALA A 102 16.88 -5.78 1.12
N PHE A 103 16.45 -5.96 -0.13
CA PHE A 103 15.97 -4.89 -0.99
C PHE A 103 14.57 -4.39 -0.60
N PHE A 104 13.75 -5.25 0.01
CA PHE A 104 12.36 -4.97 0.38
C PHE A 104 12.15 -4.83 1.90
N GLY A 105 13.17 -5.16 2.70
CA GLY A 105 13.08 -5.18 4.17
C GLY A 105 13.12 -3.83 4.88
N LYS A 106 13.41 -2.73 4.18
CA LYS A 106 13.39 -1.39 4.78
C LYS A 106 11.96 -0.83 4.76
N VAL A 107 11.11 -1.30 5.67
CA VAL A 107 9.77 -0.75 5.89
C VAL A 107 9.83 0.29 7.00
N SER A 108 9.33 1.51 6.77
CA SER A 108 9.20 2.51 7.82
C SER A 108 8.03 2.16 8.74
N GLY A 109 8.07 2.57 10.02
CA GLY A 109 6.95 2.35 10.95
C GLY A 109 5.61 2.94 10.46
N ALA A 110 5.66 3.96 9.60
CA ALA A 110 4.49 4.55 8.93
C ALA A 110 3.90 3.62 7.84
N GLY A 111 4.73 2.79 7.18
CA GLY A 111 4.27 1.79 6.23
C GLY A 111 3.59 0.58 6.90
N ILE A 112 3.94 0.27 8.15
CA ILE A 112 3.34 -0.84 8.90
C ILE A 112 1.89 -0.52 9.31
N ILE A 113 1.61 0.72 9.71
CA ILE A 113 0.27 1.13 10.16
C ILE A 113 -0.73 1.34 9.01
N PHE A 114 -0.31 1.30 7.75
CA PHE A 114 -1.16 1.54 6.58
C PHE A 114 -2.37 0.60 6.49
N GLY A 115 -2.26 -0.61 7.07
CA GLY A 115 -3.35 -1.61 7.12
C GLY A 115 -4.40 -1.35 8.20
N ALA A 116 -4.15 -0.45 9.15
CA ALA A 116 -5.09 -0.10 10.21
C ALA A 116 -5.90 1.17 9.85
N SER A 117 -7.17 1.21 10.25
CA SER A 117 -8.02 2.40 10.08
C SER A 117 -7.39 3.60 10.80
N GLY A 118 -7.09 4.66 10.04
CA GLY A 118 -6.41 5.88 10.53
C GLY A 118 -4.90 5.91 10.29
N GLY A 119 -4.27 4.78 9.96
CA GLY A 119 -2.82 4.72 9.78
C GLY A 119 -2.29 5.46 8.55
N VAL A 120 -3.07 5.54 7.47
CA VAL A 120 -2.73 6.34 6.28
C VAL A 120 -2.69 7.83 6.62
N ALA A 121 -3.68 8.32 7.36
CA ALA A 121 -3.75 9.71 7.79
C ALA A 121 -2.59 10.05 8.74
N GLU A 122 -2.31 9.16 9.71
CA GLU A 122 -1.17 9.29 10.61
C GLU A 122 0.17 9.34 9.87
N ALA A 123 0.38 8.47 8.87
CA ALA A 123 1.58 8.47 8.05
C ALA A 123 1.74 9.78 7.24
N ALA A 124 0.64 10.28 6.64
CA ALA A 124 0.66 11.52 5.89
C ALA A 124 0.94 12.74 6.77
N LEU A 125 0.31 12.81 7.95
CA LEU A 125 0.50 13.90 8.91
C LEU A 125 1.94 13.94 9.46
N ARG A 126 2.54 12.79 9.76
CA ARG A 126 3.96 12.72 10.19
C ARG A 126 4.89 13.31 9.14
N LEU A 127 4.69 12.97 7.87
CA LEU A 127 5.51 13.51 6.77
C LEU A 127 5.27 15.01 6.56
N ALA A 128 4.02 15.46 6.65
CA ALA A 128 3.68 16.88 6.53
C ALA A 128 4.33 17.70 7.66
N ALA A 129 4.26 17.22 8.90
CA ALA A 129 4.85 17.86 10.06
C ALA A 129 6.38 17.98 9.96
N GLU A 130 7.06 16.91 9.53
CA GLU A 130 8.51 16.91 9.31
C GLU A 130 8.91 17.93 8.24
N ARG A 131 8.16 18.00 7.12
CA ARG A 131 8.43 18.96 6.05
C ARG A 131 8.21 20.41 6.46
N VAL A 132 7.15 20.70 7.22
CA VAL A 132 6.83 22.07 7.64
C VAL A 132 7.80 22.55 8.71
N MET A 133 8.15 21.70 9.69
CA MET A 133 9.01 22.10 10.82
C MET A 133 10.50 21.88 10.58
N GLY A 134 10.90 21.26 9.46
CA GLY A 134 12.29 20.98 9.12
C GLY A 134 13.01 20.00 10.07
N LYS A 135 12.27 19.38 11.00
CA LYS A 135 12.80 18.43 11.99
C LYS A 135 11.90 17.21 12.08
N ARG A 136 12.54 16.04 12.12
CA ARG A 136 11.85 14.77 12.32
C ARG A 136 11.37 14.68 13.76
N MET A 137 10.05 14.63 13.96
CA MET A 137 9.48 14.46 15.28
C MET A 137 9.49 12.98 15.68
N GLU A 138 10.08 12.67 16.83
CA GLU A 138 10.27 11.29 17.28
C GLU A 138 8.98 10.63 17.76
N SER A 139 8.01 11.40 18.28
CA SER A 139 6.72 10.86 18.70
C SER A 139 5.59 11.85 18.45
N PHE A 140 4.84 11.62 17.36
CA PHE A 140 3.48 12.14 17.23
C PHE A 140 2.54 10.93 17.15
N ASN A 141 1.91 10.61 18.28
CA ASN A 141 0.81 9.66 18.33
C ASN A 141 -0.47 10.46 18.10
N TYR A 142 -1.04 10.39 16.90
CA TYR A 142 -2.37 10.90 16.65
C TYR A 142 -3.39 9.93 17.24
N GLU A 143 -3.60 9.99 18.56
CA GLU A 143 -4.55 9.10 19.24
C GLU A 143 -5.98 9.27 18.70
N GLY A 144 -6.34 10.49 18.29
CA GLY A 144 -7.67 10.82 17.74
C GLY A 144 -8.01 10.19 16.38
N VAL A 145 -7.04 9.63 15.64
CA VAL A 145 -7.33 8.90 14.38
C VAL A 145 -7.36 7.38 14.57
N ARG A 146 -7.04 6.89 15.77
CA ARG A 146 -7.07 5.47 16.12
C ARG A 146 -8.44 5.10 16.71
N GLY A 147 -8.81 3.81 16.62
CA GLY A 147 -10.09 3.30 17.12
C GLY A 147 -11.12 2.94 16.05
N LEU A 148 -12.22 2.33 16.50
CA LEU A 148 -13.28 1.69 15.67
C LEU A 148 -14.49 2.60 15.38
N GLN A 149 -14.45 3.87 15.78
CA GLN A 149 -15.52 4.82 15.49
C GLN A 149 -15.65 5.07 13.98
N GLY A 150 -16.89 5.22 13.49
CA GLY A 150 -17.19 5.33 12.06
C GLY A 150 -16.66 6.61 11.40
N VAL A 151 -16.61 7.72 12.14
CA VAL A 151 -15.97 8.98 11.73
C VAL A 151 -15.03 9.40 12.86
N LYS A 152 -13.84 9.86 12.50
CA LYS A 152 -12.76 10.23 13.44
C LYS A 152 -12.18 11.57 13.01
N GLU A 153 -12.00 12.47 13.96
CA GLU A 153 -11.49 13.81 13.74
C GLU A 153 -10.31 14.10 14.67
N THR A 154 -9.34 14.86 14.18
CA THR A 154 -8.19 15.30 14.98
C THR A 154 -7.76 16.69 14.51
N THR A 155 -7.31 17.52 15.46
CA THR A 155 -6.76 18.84 15.19
C THR A 155 -5.31 18.86 15.64
N GLY A 156 -4.40 19.29 14.78
CA GLY A 156 -2.99 19.43 15.10
C GLY A 156 -2.43 20.74 14.58
N THR A 157 -1.66 21.43 15.41
CA THR A 157 -0.93 22.65 15.01
C THR A 157 0.37 22.25 14.30
N LEU A 158 0.62 22.77 13.11
CA LEU A 158 1.83 22.53 12.33
C LEU A 158 2.52 23.87 12.04
N GLY A 159 3.75 24.03 12.55
CA GLY A 159 4.51 25.28 12.44
C GLY A 159 4.16 26.31 13.52
N ASP A 160 4.94 27.39 13.58
CA ASP A 160 4.61 28.60 14.33
C ASP A 160 3.87 29.56 13.38
N SER A 161 2.79 30.16 13.86
CA SER A 161 1.89 31.08 13.14
C SER A 161 2.61 32.20 12.40
#